data_AF-K0SS57-F1
#
_entry.id   AF-K0SS57-F1
#
_cell.length_a   1.000
_cell.length_b   1.000
_cell.length_c   1.000
_cell.angle_alpha   90.00
_cell.angle_beta   90.00
_cell.angle_gamma   90.00
#
_symmetry.space_group_name_H-M   'P 1'
#
loop_
_entity.id
_entity.type
_entity.pdbx_description
1 polymer ?
#
loop_
_entity_poly.entity_id
_entity_poly.type
_entity_poly.pdbx_seq_one_letter_code
_entity_poly.pdbx_strand_id
1 'polypeptide(L)'
;MTLPQVVFNQGNDGTSVFEDRYYRLKEERIELQRQLGAIEQECLLLRAKNSRLEKSAAQYEKGFVKRRVDIEEEKSTVQKHKRALQLITKLKRETRTLQLRCSASRPVPAPRSSSTQGGCRRRASRTDNKETLGDPKDDSVIQLLQSRLDYAEQQLQDVLTAQPSQPNDANETTSNPEPGLNEHFAWELQQLQSQRRMDEARIHAQNRKLSRILVLHSEYKARYEAATKEMDFHQAECEDLRGQLSSLQNVDSQNRFLEEKLRVLCRASCTSTETDERKRSEEVGQRQLADLQATIQGMYSRHIRERSAAFDAAGQLVSIEERMNQQEADLREATSSLEAQNEVNESLHQQLEESNDALTVSRRKADALTEELSRCTQRIKELQSRPSDMRQLDGPPPPPRPRQSADVSFSITVTSVSLSSDILALHGGTYSVQCTHMNLCDALTSPREVDSSGVVSFRHTESISVRSDGDGSKHATRHLAESSINFAVISGCQLREESKLSDDQVVGEACVLFRELLDSGGDEIFLDVVSFDARRVGLLHLKFDVSSLS
;
A
#
# COMPACT_ATOMS: atom_id res chain seq x y z
N MET A 1 -27.54 77.76 -64.01
CA MET A 1 -27.82 77.84 -62.57
C MET A 1 -28.52 76.54 -62.18
N THR A 2 -27.75 75.61 -61.62
CA THR A 2 -28.18 74.25 -61.26
C THR A 2 -28.24 74.14 -59.74
N LEU A 3 -29.43 73.84 -59.21
CA LEU A 3 -29.64 73.57 -57.79
C LEU A 3 -29.06 72.18 -57.43
N PRO A 4 -28.45 72.02 -56.25
CA PRO A 4 -27.93 70.72 -55.82
C PRO A 4 -29.10 69.81 -55.41
N GLN A 5 -29.21 68.67 -56.08
CA GLN A 5 -30.05 67.55 -55.66
C GLN A 5 -29.48 66.97 -54.38
N VAL A 6 -30.13 67.26 -53.25
CA VAL A 6 -29.90 66.57 -51.99
C VAL A 6 -30.59 65.21 -52.09
N VAL A 7 -29.79 64.18 -52.35
CA VAL A 7 -30.23 62.79 -52.29
C VAL A 7 -30.47 62.45 -50.82
N PHE A 8 -31.74 62.47 -50.39
CA PHE A 8 -32.16 61.86 -49.14
C PHE A 8 -32.07 60.33 -49.30
N ASN A 9 -30.94 59.75 -48.91
CA ASN A 9 -30.86 58.32 -48.66
C ASN A 9 -31.72 58.01 -47.42
N GLN A 10 -32.98 57.66 -47.66
CA GLN A 10 -33.85 56.97 -46.71
C GLN A 10 -33.37 55.53 -46.54
N GLY A 11 -32.19 55.35 -45.95
CA GLY A 11 -31.78 54.07 -45.37
C GLY A 11 -32.45 53.96 -44.00
N ASN A 12 -33.68 53.45 -43.97
CA ASN A 12 -34.51 53.35 -42.78
C ASN A 12 -34.15 52.13 -41.90
N ASP A 13 -32.90 51.67 -41.95
CA ASP A 13 -32.36 50.57 -41.11
C ASP A 13 -31.75 51.13 -39.81
N GLY A 14 -32.43 52.14 -39.25
CA GLY A 14 -32.11 52.68 -37.94
C GLY A 14 -32.72 51.84 -36.84
N THR A 15 -32.39 50.55 -36.76
CA THR A 15 -32.46 49.88 -35.46
C THR A 15 -31.54 50.70 -34.55
N SER A 16 -32.18 51.40 -33.62
CA SER A 16 -31.52 52.33 -32.73
C SER A 16 -30.37 51.60 -32.05
N VAL A 17 -29.17 52.19 -31.99
CA VAL A 17 -28.01 51.62 -31.27
C VAL A 17 -28.37 51.19 -29.84
N PHE A 18 -29.40 51.81 -29.26
CA PHE A 18 -29.99 51.42 -27.98
C PHE A 18 -30.76 50.10 -28.00
N GLU A 19 -31.50 49.82 -29.07
CA GLU A 19 -32.27 48.59 -29.25
C GLU A 19 -31.34 47.39 -29.39
N ASP A 20 -30.28 47.50 -30.21
CA ASP A 20 -29.22 46.49 -30.29
C ASP A 20 -28.52 46.27 -28.95
N ARG A 21 -28.22 47.35 -28.21
CA ARG A 21 -27.60 47.24 -26.87
C ARG A 21 -28.52 46.58 -25.86
N TYR A 22 -29.83 46.87 -25.92
CA TYR A 22 -30.84 46.26 -25.06
C TYR A 22 -30.94 44.76 -25.30
N TYR A 23 -31.02 44.32 -26.56
CA TYR A 23 -31.10 42.90 -26.87
C TYR A 23 -29.82 42.14 -26.48
N ARG A 24 -28.63 42.73 -26.66
CA ARG A 24 -27.38 42.13 -26.17
C ARG A 24 -27.37 41.97 -24.65
N LEU A 25 -27.73 43.01 -23.89
CA LEU A 25 -27.81 42.92 -22.42
C LEU A 25 -28.84 41.90 -21.95
N LYS A 26 -29.96 41.76 -22.68
CA LYS A 26 -30.98 40.75 -22.41
C LYS A 26 -30.46 39.33 -22.67
N GLU A 27 -29.72 39.12 -23.75
CA GLU A 27 -29.05 37.83 -24.05
C GLU A 27 -27.99 37.51 -23.01
N GLU A 28 -27.12 38.45 -22.66
CA GLU A 28 -26.12 38.31 -21.58
C GLU A 28 -26.79 37.92 -20.26
N ARG A 29 -27.92 38.55 -19.90
CA ARG A 29 -28.68 38.18 -18.70
C ARG A 29 -29.21 36.75 -18.77
N ILE A 30 -29.74 36.31 -19.91
CA ILE A 30 -30.26 34.95 -20.09
C ILE A 30 -29.12 33.94 -19.95
N GLU A 31 -27.95 34.26 -20.52
CA GLU A 31 -26.78 33.39 -20.46
C GLU A 31 -26.22 33.29 -19.03
N LEU A 32 -26.05 34.42 -18.34
CA LEU A 32 -25.67 34.43 -16.92
C LEU A 32 -26.67 33.65 -16.05
N GLN A 33 -27.96 33.74 -16.35
CA GLN A 33 -28.98 32.98 -15.63
C GLN A 33 -28.90 31.47 -15.90
N ARG A 34 -28.48 31.05 -17.10
CA ARG A 34 -28.16 29.64 -17.38
C ARG A 34 -26.92 29.17 -16.64
N GLN A 35 -25.84 29.97 -16.68
CA GLN A 35 -24.59 29.65 -15.97
C GLN A 35 -24.82 29.52 -14.47
N LEU A 36 -25.59 30.44 -13.86
CA LEU A 36 -25.99 30.36 -12.46
C LEU A 36 -26.74 29.05 -12.17
N GLY A 37 -27.68 28.66 -13.03
CA GLY A 37 -28.43 27.41 -12.88
C GLY A 37 -27.55 26.16 -12.98
N ALA A 38 -26.53 26.17 -13.84
CA ALA A 38 -25.56 25.08 -13.97
C ALA A 38 -24.69 24.95 -12.70
N ILE A 39 -24.16 26.07 -12.21
CA ILE A 39 -23.35 26.13 -10.98
C ILE A 39 -24.17 25.68 -9.77
N GLU A 40 -25.44 26.09 -9.67
CA GLU A 40 -26.33 25.66 -8.57
C GLU A 40 -26.58 24.14 -8.60
N GLN A 41 -26.71 23.52 -9.78
CA GLN A 41 -26.84 22.07 -9.91
C GLN A 41 -25.55 21.35 -9.53
N GLU A 42 -24.39 21.86 -9.94
CA GLU A 42 -23.09 21.30 -9.58
C GLU A 42 -22.85 21.37 -8.06
N CYS A 43 -23.16 22.51 -7.44
CA CYS A 43 -23.10 22.67 -5.99
C CYS A 43 -23.98 21.66 -5.24
N LEU A 44 -25.17 21.34 -5.76
CA LEU A 44 -26.03 20.31 -5.18
C LEU A 44 -25.42 18.90 -5.28
N LEU A 45 -24.79 18.58 -6.42
CA LEU A 45 -24.09 17.31 -6.61
C LEU A 45 -22.88 17.19 -5.67
N LEU A 46 -22.08 18.26 -5.55
CA LEU A 46 -20.93 18.30 -4.64
C LEU A 46 -21.36 18.16 -3.18
N ARG A 47 -22.43 18.83 -2.74
CA ARG A 47 -23.00 18.64 -1.39
C ARG A 47 -23.45 17.21 -1.15
N ALA A 48 -24.09 16.57 -2.13
CA ALA A 48 -24.50 15.17 -2.01
C ALA A 48 -23.28 14.22 -1.91
N LYS A 49 -22.23 14.49 -2.68
CA LYS A 49 -20.95 13.74 -2.62
C LYS A 49 -20.26 13.92 -1.26
N ASN A 50 -20.16 15.15 -0.76
CA ASN A 50 -19.62 15.43 0.57
C ASN A 50 -20.41 14.73 1.68
N SER A 51 -21.73 14.76 1.64
CA SER A 51 -22.55 14.04 2.63
C SER A 51 -22.31 12.51 2.63
N ARG A 52 -22.05 11.91 1.45
CA ARG A 52 -21.67 10.49 1.36
C ARG A 52 -20.29 10.23 1.93
N LEU A 53 -19.33 11.12 1.65
CA LEU A 53 -17.98 11.05 2.18
C LEU A 53 -17.98 11.17 3.71
N GLU A 54 -18.71 12.12 4.28
CA GLU A 54 -18.84 12.29 5.75
C GLU A 54 -19.42 11.05 6.43
N LYS A 55 -20.45 10.43 5.83
CA LYS A 55 -21.01 9.16 6.36
C LYS A 55 -19.99 8.04 6.31
N SER A 56 -19.21 7.93 5.23
CA SER A 56 -18.14 6.94 5.10
C SER A 56 -17.04 7.19 6.13
N ALA A 57 -16.59 8.44 6.31
CA ALA A 57 -15.61 8.83 7.30
C ALA A 57 -16.06 8.45 8.72
N ALA A 58 -17.30 8.77 9.09
CA ALA A 58 -17.85 8.42 10.39
C ALA A 58 -17.91 6.90 10.63
N GLN A 59 -18.17 6.11 9.57
CA GLN A 59 -18.16 4.65 9.66
C GLN A 59 -16.74 4.11 9.84
N TYR A 60 -15.76 4.65 9.11
CA TYR A 60 -14.35 4.30 9.29
C TYR A 60 -13.83 4.68 10.67
N GLU A 61 -14.19 5.86 11.18
CA GLU A 61 -13.81 6.32 12.52
C GLU A 61 -14.37 5.39 13.60
N LYS A 62 -15.65 5.00 13.50
CA LYS A 62 -16.24 3.98 14.40
C LYS A 62 -15.49 2.66 14.35
N GLY A 63 -15.13 2.19 13.15
CA GLY A 63 -14.34 0.97 12.98
C GLY A 63 -12.94 1.07 13.57
N PHE A 64 -12.29 2.22 13.41
CA PHE A 64 -10.95 2.50 13.94
C PHE A 64 -10.95 2.58 15.47
N VAL A 65 -11.89 3.31 16.06
CA VAL A 65 -12.04 3.40 17.53
C VAL A 65 -12.28 2.02 18.12
N LYS A 66 -13.17 1.21 17.51
CA LYS A 66 -13.42 -0.16 17.96
C LYS A 66 -12.13 -1.00 17.96
N ARG A 67 -11.39 -1.04 16.83
CA ARG A 67 -10.13 -1.79 16.76
C ARG A 67 -9.08 -1.31 17.75
N ARG A 68 -9.03 -0.01 18.03
CA ARG A 68 -8.10 0.54 19.02
C ARG A 68 -8.43 0.03 20.42
N VAL A 69 -9.71 -0.01 20.79
CA VAL A 69 -10.16 -0.61 22.06
C VAL A 69 -9.79 -2.08 22.13
N ASP A 70 -10.07 -2.85 21.05
CA ASP A 70 -9.73 -4.28 20.98
C ASP A 70 -8.21 -4.52 21.18
N ILE A 71 -7.35 -3.68 20.57
CA ILE A 71 -5.88 -3.74 20.72
C ILE A 71 -5.43 -3.38 22.14
N GLU A 72 -6.06 -2.38 22.78
CA GLU A 72 -5.76 -2.00 24.16
C GLU A 72 -6.15 -3.12 25.15
N GLU A 73 -7.29 -3.80 24.91
CA GLU A 73 -7.70 -4.97 25.66
C GLU A 73 -6.75 -6.16 25.46
N GLU A 74 -6.33 -6.44 24.22
CA GLU A 74 -5.35 -7.48 23.90
C GLU A 74 -3.99 -7.20 24.58
N LYS A 75 -3.49 -5.96 24.51
CA LYS A 75 -2.26 -5.58 25.22
C LYS A 75 -2.37 -5.77 26.74
N SER A 76 -3.54 -5.43 27.32
CA SER A 76 -3.81 -5.64 28.74
C SER A 76 -3.79 -7.12 29.13
N THR A 77 -4.41 -7.99 28.33
CA THR A 77 -4.40 -9.45 28.56
C THR A 77 -3.00 -10.03 28.42
N VAL A 78 -2.23 -9.65 27.39
CA VAL A 78 -0.82 -10.05 27.23
C VAL A 78 0.02 -9.61 28.42
N GLN A 79 -0.18 -8.39 28.93
CA GLN A 79 0.56 -7.91 30.09
C GLN A 79 0.20 -8.68 31.38
N LYS A 80 -1.07 -9.03 31.58
CA LYS A 80 -1.51 -9.91 32.68
C LYS A 80 -0.86 -11.29 32.56
N HIS A 81 -0.86 -11.89 31.36
CA HIS A 81 -0.22 -13.17 31.09
C HIS A 81 1.28 -13.15 31.38
N LYS A 82 1.98 -12.10 30.93
CA LYS A 82 3.41 -11.90 31.23
C LYS A 82 3.70 -11.81 32.73
N ARG A 83 2.88 -11.08 33.49
CA ARG A 83 3.02 -10.98 34.96
C ARG A 83 2.80 -12.32 35.64
N ALA A 84 1.78 -13.08 35.21
CA ALA A 84 1.49 -14.41 35.73
C ALA A 84 2.66 -15.38 35.47
N LEU A 85 3.22 -15.42 34.26
CA LEU A 85 4.39 -16.24 33.94
C LEU A 85 5.63 -15.88 34.77
N GLN A 86 5.87 -14.58 35.01
CA GLN A 86 6.97 -14.14 35.89
C GLN A 86 6.77 -14.62 37.33
N LEU A 87 5.53 -14.56 37.84
CA LEU A 87 5.19 -15.06 39.17
C LEU A 87 5.39 -16.58 39.28
N ILE A 88 4.90 -17.34 38.31
CA ILE A 88 5.09 -18.80 38.24
C ILE A 88 6.58 -19.14 38.23
N THR A 89 7.38 -18.44 37.40
CA THR A 89 8.82 -18.66 37.32
C THR A 89 9.50 -18.38 38.67
N LYS A 90 9.08 -17.33 39.38
CA LYS A 90 9.60 -16.99 40.71
C LYS A 90 9.24 -18.07 41.73
N LEU A 91 7.98 -18.49 41.79
CA LEU A 91 7.52 -19.55 42.70
C LEU A 91 8.25 -20.88 42.43
N LYS A 92 8.41 -21.29 41.15
CA LYS A 92 9.18 -22.50 40.80
C LYS A 92 10.62 -22.45 41.29
N ARG A 93 11.29 -21.28 41.21
CA ARG A 93 12.65 -21.09 41.75
C ARG A 93 12.69 -21.17 43.27
N GLU A 94 11.74 -20.55 43.96
CA GLU A 94 11.64 -20.58 45.43
C GLU A 94 11.40 -22.01 45.93
N THR A 95 10.44 -22.73 45.34
CA THR A 95 10.17 -24.14 45.65
C THR A 95 11.39 -25.01 45.44
N ARG A 96 12.09 -24.87 44.29
CA ARG A 96 13.32 -25.64 44.03
C ARG A 96 14.42 -25.33 45.03
N THR A 97 14.56 -24.07 45.44
CA THR A 97 15.56 -23.65 46.43
C THR A 97 15.27 -24.25 47.81
N LEU A 98 14.00 -24.27 48.23
CA LEU A 98 13.58 -24.91 49.49
C LEU A 98 13.78 -26.42 49.45
N GLN A 99 13.39 -27.09 48.37
CA GLN A 99 13.63 -28.53 48.17
C GLN A 99 15.13 -28.88 48.29
N LEU A 100 16.01 -28.05 47.72
CA LEU A 100 17.45 -28.21 47.84
C LEU A 100 17.93 -28.01 49.29
N ARG A 101 17.36 -27.08 50.05
CA ARG A 101 17.69 -26.89 51.49
C ARG A 101 17.24 -28.07 52.34
N CYS A 102 16.02 -28.57 52.13
CA CYS A 102 15.48 -29.72 52.85
C CYS A 102 16.28 -30.99 52.54
N SER A 103 16.66 -31.23 51.29
CA SER A 103 17.48 -32.38 50.89
C SER A 103 18.95 -32.27 51.27
N ALA A 104 19.50 -31.05 51.42
CA ALA A 104 20.85 -30.81 51.92
C ALA A 104 21.00 -30.94 53.44
N SER A 105 19.88 -31.06 54.17
CA SER A 105 19.89 -31.42 55.59
C SER A 105 20.38 -32.87 55.74
N ARG A 106 21.71 -33.03 55.75
CA ARG A 106 22.34 -34.32 56.00
C ARG A 106 21.88 -34.85 57.36
N PRO A 107 21.57 -36.16 57.48
CA PRO A 107 21.36 -36.77 58.78
C PRO A 107 22.61 -36.51 59.62
N VAL A 108 22.42 -35.81 60.74
CA VAL A 108 23.46 -35.56 61.73
C VAL A 108 24.04 -36.93 62.10
N PRO A 109 25.33 -37.21 61.83
CA PRO A 109 25.91 -38.48 62.23
C PRO A 109 25.77 -38.62 63.74
N ALA A 110 25.20 -39.74 64.18
CA ALA A 110 24.95 -40.05 65.57
C ALA A 110 26.18 -39.74 66.43
N PRO A 111 26.01 -39.18 67.65
CA PRO A 111 27.12 -38.75 68.48
C PRO A 111 27.95 -39.98 68.87
N ARG A 112 29.08 -40.17 68.19
CA ARG A 112 30.12 -41.10 68.65
C ARG A 112 30.82 -40.44 69.82
N SER A 113 30.46 -40.90 71.01
CA SER A 113 31.22 -40.76 72.24
C SER A 113 32.66 -41.24 72.02
N SER A 114 33.61 -40.31 71.97
CA SER A 114 34.95 -40.60 72.49
C SER A 114 35.64 -39.31 72.89
N SER A 115 36.05 -39.29 74.14
CA SER A 115 36.90 -38.30 74.79
C SER A 115 38.26 -38.21 74.10
N THR A 116 38.73 -37.02 73.77
CA THR A 116 39.96 -36.42 74.34
C THR A 116 40.30 -35.07 73.67
N GLN A 117 40.17 -34.01 74.48
CA GLN A 117 41.21 -33.01 74.77
C GLN A 117 42.01 -32.37 73.61
N GLY A 118 41.79 -31.07 73.36
CA GLY A 118 42.81 -30.23 72.72
C GLY A 118 42.32 -28.98 71.99
N GLY A 119 42.21 -27.86 72.72
CA GLY A 119 42.43 -26.46 72.31
C GLY A 119 42.12 -25.98 70.87
N CYS A 120 41.14 -25.09 70.72
CA CYS A 120 41.40 -23.64 70.56
C CYS A 120 40.08 -22.87 70.41
N ARG A 121 39.85 -21.93 71.34
CA ARG A 121 38.65 -21.08 71.39
C ARG A 121 38.74 -19.95 70.36
N ARG A 122 37.72 -19.80 69.51
CA ARG A 122 37.13 -18.49 69.22
C ARG A 122 35.61 -18.60 69.30
N ARG A 123 35.08 -18.03 70.38
CA ARG A 123 33.65 -17.82 70.64
C ARG A 123 33.09 -16.87 69.59
N ALA A 124 32.22 -17.37 68.71
CA ALA A 124 31.06 -16.60 68.25
C ALA A 124 29.86 -17.18 68.99
N SER A 125 29.20 -16.34 69.78
CA SER A 125 28.04 -16.67 70.60
C SER A 125 26.88 -17.16 69.72
N ARG A 126 26.79 -18.48 69.59
CA ARG A 126 25.58 -19.21 69.22
C ARG A 126 24.62 -19.15 70.41
N THR A 127 23.50 -18.47 70.23
CA THR A 127 22.28 -18.77 70.97
C THR A 127 21.85 -20.17 70.57
N ASP A 128 21.98 -21.11 71.51
CA ASP A 128 21.49 -22.48 71.38
C ASP A 128 19.97 -22.50 71.34
N ASN A 129 19.39 -22.34 70.15
CA ASN A 129 18.14 -22.99 69.82
C ASN A 129 18.50 -24.38 69.33
N LYS A 130 18.20 -25.40 70.16
CA LYS A 130 18.12 -26.79 69.72
C LYS A 130 17.00 -26.89 68.67
N GLU A 131 17.35 -26.62 67.42
CA GLU A 131 16.54 -26.98 66.26
C GLU A 131 16.57 -28.51 66.16
N THR A 132 15.52 -29.12 66.69
CA THR A 132 15.10 -30.48 66.38
C THR A 132 15.04 -30.68 64.87
N LEU A 133 15.67 -31.77 64.42
CA LEU A 133 15.57 -32.34 63.08
C LEU A 133 14.14 -32.23 62.53
N GLY A 134 13.97 -31.50 61.41
CA GLY A 134 12.74 -31.43 60.64
C GLY A 134 11.60 -30.72 61.36
N ASP A 135 11.66 -29.39 61.46
CA ASP A 135 10.53 -28.61 61.96
C ASP A 135 9.36 -28.77 60.96
N PRO A 136 8.19 -29.33 61.34
CA PRO A 136 7.02 -29.50 60.46
C PRO A 136 6.52 -28.20 59.82
N LYS A 137 7.06 -27.05 60.26
CA LYS A 137 6.86 -25.74 59.66
C LYS A 137 7.46 -25.63 58.26
N ASP A 138 8.59 -26.27 57.96
CA ASP A 138 9.19 -26.19 56.62
C ASP A 138 8.36 -26.95 55.58
N ASP A 139 7.81 -28.12 55.94
CA ASP A 139 6.87 -28.86 55.09
C ASP A 139 5.55 -28.09 54.91
N SER A 140 5.08 -27.40 55.96
CA SER A 140 3.94 -26.48 55.88
C SER A 140 4.19 -25.31 54.92
N VAL A 141 5.39 -24.73 54.91
CA VAL A 141 5.77 -23.63 54.00
C VAL A 141 5.88 -24.14 52.57
N ILE A 142 6.39 -25.35 52.35
CA ILE A 142 6.45 -25.98 51.03
C ILE A 142 5.05 -26.25 50.48
N GLN A 143 4.13 -26.81 51.29
CA GLN A 143 2.73 -26.99 50.89
C GLN A 143 2.02 -25.67 50.60
N LEU A 144 2.32 -24.60 51.37
CA LEU A 144 1.78 -23.27 51.10
C LEU A 144 2.31 -22.68 49.79
N LEU A 145 3.57 -22.93 49.44
CA LEU A 145 4.14 -22.48 48.16
C LEU A 145 3.63 -23.30 46.97
N GLN A 146 3.40 -24.61 47.16
CA GLN A 146 2.76 -25.47 46.17
C GLN A 146 1.31 -25.04 45.91
N SER A 147 0.50 -24.84 46.95
CA SER A 147 -0.87 -24.34 46.77
C SER A 147 -0.93 -22.95 46.11
N ARG A 148 0.03 -22.06 46.41
CA ARG A 148 0.17 -20.77 45.71
C ARG A 148 0.60 -20.91 44.25
N LEU A 149 1.44 -21.89 43.94
CA LEU A 149 1.81 -22.23 42.57
C LEU A 149 0.59 -22.75 41.81
N ASP A 150 -0.12 -23.72 42.36
CA ASP A 150 -1.31 -24.31 41.76
C ASP A 150 -2.38 -23.24 41.51
N TYR A 151 -2.60 -22.35 42.47
CA TYR A 151 -3.52 -21.21 42.29
C TYR A 151 -3.07 -20.24 41.19
N ALA A 152 -1.76 -19.95 41.08
CA ALA A 152 -1.23 -19.10 40.01
C ALA A 152 -1.31 -19.77 38.63
N GLU A 153 -1.12 -21.09 38.55
CA GLU A 153 -1.30 -21.88 37.34
C GLU A 153 -2.78 -21.95 36.93
N GLN A 154 -3.70 -22.10 37.90
CA GLN A 154 -5.14 -22.00 37.69
C GLN A 154 -5.54 -20.62 37.12
N GLN A 155 -5.04 -19.52 37.69
CA GLN A 155 -5.30 -18.18 37.17
C GLN A 155 -4.78 -17.98 35.74
N LEU A 156 -3.65 -18.60 35.38
CA LEU A 156 -3.14 -18.57 34.02
C LEU A 156 -4.07 -19.34 33.06
N GLN A 157 -4.57 -20.50 33.50
CA GLN A 157 -5.49 -21.33 32.76
C GLN A 157 -6.85 -20.65 32.55
N ASP A 158 -7.35 -19.93 33.55
CA ASP A 158 -8.59 -19.14 33.46
C ASP A 158 -8.43 -17.99 32.46
N VAL A 159 -7.25 -17.36 32.39
CA VAL A 159 -6.95 -16.31 31.38
C VAL A 159 -6.83 -16.90 29.98
N LEU A 160 -6.31 -18.12 29.83
CA LEU A 160 -6.21 -18.83 28.56
C LEU A 160 -7.58 -19.32 28.05
N THR A 161 -8.44 -19.81 28.95
CA THR A 161 -9.80 -20.27 28.62
C THR A 161 -10.79 -19.11 28.41
N ALA A 162 -10.52 -17.93 28.99
CA ALA A 162 -11.30 -16.72 28.73
C ALA A 162 -11.03 -16.05 27.37
N GLN A 163 -10.01 -16.49 26.61
CA GLN A 163 -9.94 -16.10 25.20
C GLN A 163 -11.10 -16.77 24.43
N PRO A 164 -11.81 -16.05 23.54
CA PRO A 164 -12.85 -16.63 22.71
C PRO A 164 -12.22 -17.71 21.83
N SER A 165 -12.40 -18.96 22.25
CA SER A 165 -11.89 -20.15 21.58
C SER A 165 -12.53 -20.27 20.20
N GLN A 166 -11.70 -20.32 19.16
CA GLN A 166 -12.11 -21.00 17.93
C GLN A 166 -12.35 -22.48 18.26
N PRO A 167 -13.41 -23.09 17.71
CA PRO A 167 -13.75 -24.47 18.01
C PRO A 167 -12.73 -25.37 17.29
N ASN A 168 -11.90 -26.06 18.05
CA ASN A 168 -11.16 -27.20 17.53
C ASN A 168 -11.23 -28.33 18.54
N ASP A 169 -11.54 -29.50 17.99
CA ASP A 169 -11.96 -30.71 18.66
C ASP A 169 -10.92 -31.25 19.64
N ALA A 170 -11.40 -31.58 20.83
CA ALA A 170 -10.65 -32.28 21.85
C ALA A 170 -10.78 -33.79 21.63
N ASN A 171 -9.66 -34.52 21.60
CA ASN A 171 -9.64 -35.88 22.13
C ASN A 171 -8.25 -36.35 22.59
N GLU A 172 -8.30 -37.11 23.69
CA GLU A 172 -7.37 -38.16 24.17
C GLU A 172 -6.22 -37.85 25.15
N THR A 173 -6.59 -37.98 26.44
CA THR A 173 -6.19 -39.00 27.44
C THR A 173 -4.72 -39.44 27.63
N THR A 174 -4.33 -39.34 28.90
CA THR A 174 -3.13 -39.70 29.67
C THR A 174 -2.67 -41.17 29.71
N SER A 175 -1.34 -41.42 29.76
CA SER A 175 -0.57 -41.94 30.92
C SER A 175 0.65 -42.84 30.57
N ASN A 176 1.88 -42.38 30.87
CA ASN A 176 3.00 -43.14 31.49
C ASN A 176 4.29 -42.27 31.50
N PRO A 177 5.06 -42.19 32.61
CA PRO A 177 6.30 -41.40 32.65
C PRO A 177 7.51 -42.27 32.27
N GLU A 178 7.98 -42.14 31.03
CA GLU A 178 9.23 -42.74 30.53
C GLU A 178 10.39 -41.73 30.50
N PRO A 179 11.67 -42.17 30.46
CA PRO A 179 12.87 -41.36 30.66
C PRO A 179 13.22 -40.37 29.52
N GLY A 180 12.27 -40.04 28.64
CA GLY A 180 12.43 -39.12 27.50
C GLY A 180 12.12 -37.65 27.80
N LEU A 181 11.96 -37.28 29.07
CA LEU A 181 11.54 -35.92 29.50
C LEU A 181 12.38 -34.80 28.89
N ASN A 182 13.70 -34.98 28.71
CA ASN A 182 14.55 -33.95 28.11
C ASN A 182 14.29 -33.76 26.61
N GLU A 183 13.95 -34.81 25.87
CA GLU A 183 13.59 -34.71 24.46
C GLU A 183 12.20 -34.11 24.30
N HIS A 184 11.26 -34.46 25.19
CA HIS A 184 9.93 -33.85 25.23
C HIS A 184 10.02 -32.34 25.53
N PHE A 185 10.83 -31.93 26.53
CA PHE A 185 11.02 -30.51 26.83
C PHE A 185 11.72 -29.75 25.69
N ALA A 186 12.68 -30.38 25.01
CA ALA A 186 13.33 -29.76 23.85
C ALA A 186 12.34 -29.55 22.69
N TRP A 187 11.49 -30.55 22.43
CA TRP A 187 10.43 -30.46 21.42
C TRP A 187 9.36 -29.42 21.79
N GLU A 188 8.92 -29.39 23.05
CA GLU A 188 7.94 -28.42 23.55
C GLU A 188 8.50 -26.99 23.52
N LEU A 189 9.78 -26.80 23.85
CA LEU A 189 10.44 -25.50 23.72
C LEU A 189 10.55 -25.07 22.25
N GLN A 190 10.82 -26.01 21.33
CA GLN A 190 10.87 -25.74 19.90
C GLN A 190 9.48 -25.37 19.35
N GLN A 191 8.43 -26.06 19.78
CA GLN A 191 7.03 -25.73 19.51
C GLN A 191 6.69 -24.30 19.97
N LEU A 192 7.01 -23.95 21.22
CA LEU A 192 6.78 -22.62 21.77
C LEU A 192 7.57 -21.54 21.02
N GLN A 193 8.81 -21.82 20.59
CA GLN A 193 9.60 -20.90 19.77
C GLN A 193 9.00 -20.72 18.37
N SER A 194 8.53 -21.79 17.74
CA SER A 194 7.84 -21.73 16.45
C SER A 194 6.56 -20.91 16.55
N GLN A 195 5.74 -21.18 17.57
CA GLN A 195 4.52 -20.43 17.85
C GLN A 195 4.81 -18.94 18.05
N ARG A 196 5.83 -18.61 18.87
CA ARG A 196 6.25 -17.23 19.08
C ARG A 196 6.67 -16.53 17.78
N ARG A 197 7.40 -17.20 16.90
CA ARG A 197 7.79 -16.63 15.59
C ARG A 197 6.57 -16.37 14.71
N MET A 198 5.59 -17.27 14.71
CA MET A 198 4.33 -17.05 13.99
C MET A 198 3.53 -15.88 14.55
N ASP A 199 3.45 -15.75 15.88
CA ASP A 199 2.76 -14.63 16.53
C ASP A 199 3.47 -13.30 16.26
N GLU A 200 4.81 -13.27 16.32
CA GLU A 200 5.61 -12.10 15.94
C GLU A 200 5.39 -11.70 14.47
N ALA A 201 5.35 -12.67 13.55
CA ALA A 201 5.03 -12.42 12.15
C ALA A 201 3.60 -11.89 11.96
N ARG A 202 2.61 -12.42 12.69
CA ARG A 202 1.22 -11.96 12.67
C ARG A 202 1.10 -10.53 13.18
N ILE A 203 1.77 -10.19 14.28
CA ILE A 203 1.82 -8.83 14.82
C ILE A 203 2.48 -7.88 13.82
N HIS A 204 3.59 -8.27 13.18
CA HIS A 204 4.23 -7.46 12.15
C HIS A 204 3.31 -7.22 10.94
N ALA A 205 2.59 -8.24 10.48
CA ALA A 205 1.63 -8.10 9.39
C ALA A 205 0.47 -7.16 9.76
N GLN A 206 -0.06 -7.26 10.98
CA GLN A 206 -1.09 -6.33 11.47
C GLN A 206 -0.57 -4.90 11.60
N ASN A 207 0.66 -4.69 12.06
CA ASN A 207 1.29 -3.37 12.13
C ASN A 207 1.50 -2.74 10.74
N ARG A 208 1.86 -3.54 9.73
CA ARG A 208 1.92 -3.08 8.33
C ARG A 208 0.54 -2.67 7.82
N LYS A 209 -0.50 -3.46 8.08
CA LYS A 209 -1.90 -3.12 7.74
C LYS A 209 -2.33 -1.82 8.42
N LEU A 210 -2.04 -1.65 9.71
CA LEU A 210 -2.36 -0.43 10.46
C LEU A 210 -1.63 0.79 9.89
N SER A 211 -0.35 0.65 9.55
CA SER A 211 0.44 1.72 8.94
C SER A 211 -0.16 2.16 7.59
N ARG A 212 -0.58 1.20 6.75
CA ARG A 212 -1.25 1.50 5.48
C ARG A 212 -2.59 2.22 5.68
N ILE A 213 -3.37 1.80 6.69
CA ILE A 213 -4.64 2.49 7.05
C ILE A 213 -4.38 3.93 7.49
N LEU A 214 -3.33 4.19 8.27
CA LEU A 214 -3.01 5.54 8.73
C LEU A 214 -2.58 6.46 7.58
N VAL A 215 -1.81 5.95 6.62
CA VAL A 215 -1.46 6.69 5.39
C VAL A 215 -2.73 7.04 4.60
N LEU A 216 -3.57 6.05 4.31
CA LEU A 216 -4.85 6.27 3.61
C LEU A 216 -5.76 7.26 4.35
N HIS A 217 -5.78 7.23 5.68
CA HIS A 217 -6.55 8.18 6.48
C HIS A 217 -6.02 9.61 6.35
N SER A 218 -4.69 9.79 6.32
CA SER A 218 -4.07 11.10 6.11
C SER A 218 -4.35 11.66 4.71
N GLU A 219 -4.30 10.82 3.68
CA GLU A 219 -4.65 11.18 2.30
C GLU A 219 -6.14 11.54 2.19
N TYR A 220 -7.01 10.74 2.79
CA TYR A 220 -8.44 11.01 2.85
C TYR A 220 -8.73 12.36 3.51
N LYS A 221 -8.08 12.64 4.65
CA LYS A 221 -8.22 13.91 5.36
C LYS A 221 -7.78 15.09 4.49
N ALA A 222 -6.65 14.98 3.80
CA ALA A 222 -6.16 16.01 2.89
C ALA A 222 -7.14 16.26 1.73
N ARG A 223 -7.71 15.19 1.15
CA ARG A 223 -8.73 15.29 0.09
C ARG A 223 -10.02 15.94 0.59
N TYR A 224 -10.47 15.61 1.80
CA TYR A 224 -11.64 16.23 2.43
C TYR A 224 -11.41 17.74 2.64
N GLU A 225 -10.27 18.12 3.22
CA GLU A 225 -9.93 19.54 3.43
C GLU A 225 -9.82 20.32 2.11
N ALA A 226 -9.29 19.72 1.05
CA ALA A 226 -9.25 20.33 -0.28
C ALA A 226 -10.67 20.53 -0.85
N ALA A 227 -11.53 19.51 -0.77
CA ALA A 227 -12.92 19.59 -1.23
C ALA A 227 -13.73 20.61 -0.44
N THR A 228 -13.50 20.78 0.87
CA THR A 228 -14.15 21.83 1.66
C THR A 228 -13.75 23.22 1.17
N LYS A 229 -12.45 23.46 0.93
CA LYS A 229 -11.95 24.75 0.41
C LYS A 229 -12.51 25.08 -0.97
N GLU A 230 -12.61 24.09 -1.85
CA GLU A 230 -13.23 24.23 -3.17
C GLU A 230 -14.72 24.58 -3.06
N MET A 231 -15.44 23.94 -2.13
CA MET A 231 -16.84 24.26 -1.88
C MET A 231 -17.04 25.68 -1.32
N ASP A 232 -16.15 26.13 -0.43
CA ASP A 232 -16.15 27.49 0.09
C ASP A 232 -15.85 28.52 -1.01
N PHE A 233 -14.93 28.19 -1.93
CA PHE A 233 -14.62 29.02 -3.09
C PHE A 233 -15.85 29.20 -3.99
N HIS A 234 -16.53 28.12 -4.39
CA HIS A 234 -17.73 28.21 -5.21
C HIS A 234 -18.89 28.92 -4.49
N GLN A 235 -18.99 28.79 -3.17
CA GLN A 235 -19.98 29.54 -2.41
C GLN A 235 -19.71 31.05 -2.45
N ALA A 236 -18.45 31.46 -2.31
CA ALA A 236 -18.07 32.87 -2.44
C ALA A 236 -18.33 33.41 -3.86
N GLU A 237 -18.05 32.62 -4.89
CA GLU A 237 -18.34 32.96 -6.29
C GLU A 237 -19.86 33.13 -6.54
N CYS A 238 -20.68 32.23 -5.97
CA CYS A 238 -22.13 32.35 -6.04
C CYS A 238 -22.65 33.62 -5.36
N GLU A 239 -22.06 34.01 -4.23
CA GLU A 239 -22.41 35.24 -3.52
C GLU A 239 -22.02 36.49 -4.33
N ASP A 240 -20.86 36.50 -4.98
CA ASP A 240 -20.42 37.59 -5.84
C ASP A 240 -21.32 37.73 -7.09
N LEU A 241 -21.60 36.61 -7.78
CA LEU A 241 -22.52 36.60 -8.92
C LEU A 241 -23.92 37.09 -8.55
N ARG A 242 -24.44 36.74 -7.37
CA ARG A 242 -25.72 37.30 -6.86
C ARG A 242 -25.64 38.81 -6.61
N GLY A 243 -24.50 39.29 -6.10
CA GLY A 243 -24.23 40.72 -5.95
C GLY A 243 -24.27 41.45 -7.30
N GLN A 244 -23.58 40.91 -8.31
CA GLN A 244 -23.58 41.44 -9.68
C GLN A 244 -24.98 41.44 -10.29
N LEU A 245 -25.74 40.35 -10.16
CA LEU A 245 -27.14 40.24 -10.63
C LEU A 245 -28.05 41.29 -9.99
N SER A 246 -27.89 41.53 -8.69
CA SER A 246 -28.64 42.56 -7.96
C SER A 246 -28.29 43.97 -8.46
N SER A 247 -27.01 44.21 -8.82
CA SER A 247 -26.59 45.48 -9.41
C SER A 247 -27.20 45.70 -10.82
N LEU A 248 -27.25 44.65 -11.65
CA LEU A 248 -27.86 44.72 -12.99
C LEU A 248 -29.37 44.96 -12.91
N GLN A 249 -30.07 44.37 -11.94
CA GLN A 249 -31.50 44.65 -11.71
C GLN A 249 -31.75 46.13 -11.37
N ASN A 250 -30.86 46.76 -10.61
CA ASN A 250 -30.94 48.20 -10.35
C ASN A 250 -30.77 49.02 -11.65
N VAL A 251 -29.79 48.67 -12.49
CA VAL A 251 -29.60 49.34 -13.80
C VAL A 251 -30.84 49.19 -14.69
N ASP A 252 -31.43 48.00 -14.75
CA ASP A 252 -32.67 47.74 -15.49
C ASP A 252 -33.83 48.62 -14.99
N SER A 253 -33.95 48.80 -13.68
CA SER A 253 -34.98 49.67 -13.09
C SER A 253 -34.77 51.15 -13.45
N GLN A 254 -33.52 51.61 -13.48
CA GLN A 254 -33.15 52.97 -13.89
C GLN A 254 -33.41 53.19 -15.39
N ASN A 255 -33.05 52.21 -16.24
CA ASN A 255 -33.32 52.26 -17.67
C ASN A 255 -34.82 52.34 -17.96
N ARG A 256 -35.64 51.51 -17.31
CA ARG A 256 -37.11 51.58 -17.43
C ARG A 256 -37.66 52.96 -17.03
N PHE A 257 -37.12 53.56 -15.97
CA PHE A 257 -37.51 54.91 -15.57
C PHE A 257 -37.16 55.96 -16.63
N LEU A 258 -35.96 55.89 -17.21
CA LEU A 258 -35.53 56.81 -18.26
C LEU A 258 -36.33 56.63 -19.55
N GLU A 259 -36.62 55.39 -19.95
CA GLU A 259 -37.50 55.08 -21.08
C GLU A 259 -38.90 55.70 -20.91
N GLU A 260 -39.46 55.62 -19.70
CA GLU A 260 -40.77 56.21 -19.42
C GLU A 260 -40.73 57.74 -19.47
N LYS A 261 -39.66 58.38 -18.97
CA LYS A 261 -39.46 59.83 -19.10
C LYS A 261 -39.30 60.27 -20.55
N LEU A 262 -38.53 59.53 -21.35
CA LEU A 262 -38.40 59.78 -22.79
C LEU A 262 -39.75 59.67 -23.51
N ARG A 263 -40.56 58.64 -23.22
CA ARG A 263 -41.92 58.54 -23.77
C ARG A 263 -42.76 59.76 -23.43
N VAL A 264 -42.72 60.24 -22.19
CA VAL A 264 -43.47 61.44 -21.76
C VAL A 264 -42.99 62.68 -22.52
N LEU A 265 -41.68 62.88 -22.65
CA LEU A 265 -41.10 64.03 -23.37
C LEU A 265 -41.44 64.00 -24.87
N CYS A 266 -41.33 62.84 -25.52
CA CYS A 266 -41.73 62.68 -26.93
C CYS A 266 -43.22 62.97 -27.15
N ARG A 267 -44.08 62.63 -26.18
CA ARG A 267 -45.52 62.97 -26.25
C ARG A 267 -45.76 64.48 -26.08
N ALA A 268 -45.02 65.15 -25.20
CA ALA A 268 -45.17 66.59 -24.94
C ALA A 268 -44.61 67.48 -26.06
N SER A 269 -43.58 67.03 -26.76
CA SER A 269 -42.96 67.78 -27.87
C SER A 269 -43.78 67.73 -29.17
N CYS A 270 -44.72 66.77 -29.31
CA CYS A 270 -45.68 66.72 -30.42
C CYS A 270 -46.82 67.75 -30.33
N THR A 271 -46.91 68.55 -29.25
CA THR A 271 -48.02 69.52 -29.04
C THR A 271 -47.60 70.99 -29.05
N SER A 272 -46.34 71.32 -29.36
CA SER A 272 -45.87 72.71 -29.37
C SER A 272 -45.93 73.31 -30.77
N THR A 273 -46.99 74.08 -31.03
CA THR A 273 -47.04 75.08 -32.10
C THR A 273 -46.95 76.44 -31.46
N GLU A 274 -45.81 77.13 -31.52
CA GLU A 274 -45.80 78.59 -31.42
C GLU A 274 -44.52 79.23 -31.93
N THR A 275 -44.73 80.40 -32.50
CA THR A 275 -43.88 81.23 -33.36
C THR A 275 -43.16 82.33 -32.59
N ASP A 276 -42.05 82.80 -33.16
CA ASP A 276 -41.43 84.13 -32.96
C ASP A 276 -40.73 84.47 -31.62
N GLU A 277 -39.61 83.80 -31.33
CA GLU A 277 -38.49 84.37 -30.55
C GLU A 277 -37.10 84.00 -31.13
N ARG A 278 -36.95 84.10 -32.46
CA ARG A 278 -35.84 83.44 -33.18
C ARG A 278 -34.42 84.03 -33.06
N LYS A 279 -34.21 85.27 -32.59
CA LYS A 279 -32.87 85.91 -32.70
C LYS A 279 -32.07 86.09 -31.40
N ARG A 280 -32.69 86.09 -30.22
CA ARG A 280 -31.97 85.96 -28.93
C ARG A 280 -31.80 84.50 -28.50
N SER A 281 -32.67 83.63 -29.02
CA SER A 281 -32.60 82.16 -28.87
C SER A 281 -31.40 81.54 -29.61
N GLU A 282 -30.91 82.13 -30.71
CA GLU A 282 -29.77 81.58 -31.46
C GLU A 282 -28.42 81.68 -30.73
N GLU A 283 -28.12 82.79 -30.04
CA GLU A 283 -26.85 82.92 -29.30
C GLU A 283 -26.84 82.12 -27.99
N VAL A 284 -27.97 82.09 -27.28
CA VAL A 284 -28.17 81.21 -26.11
C VAL A 284 -28.17 79.75 -26.56
N GLY A 285 -28.82 79.47 -27.69
CA GLY A 285 -28.87 78.17 -28.33
C GLY A 285 -27.49 77.69 -28.76
N GLN A 286 -26.62 78.55 -29.31
CA GLN A 286 -25.25 78.17 -29.70
C GLN A 286 -24.34 77.91 -28.49
N ARG A 287 -24.45 78.68 -27.39
CA ARG A 287 -23.73 78.37 -26.16
C ARG A 287 -24.23 77.09 -25.51
N GLN A 288 -25.54 76.91 -25.45
CA GLN A 288 -26.14 75.66 -24.98
C GLN A 288 -25.75 74.49 -25.89
N LEU A 289 -25.67 74.68 -27.20
CA LEU A 289 -25.23 73.65 -28.14
C LEU A 289 -23.77 73.28 -27.87
N ALA A 290 -22.89 74.26 -27.67
CA ALA A 290 -21.48 74.03 -27.38
C ALA A 290 -21.27 73.32 -26.02
N ASP A 291 -21.99 73.73 -24.98
CA ASP A 291 -21.97 73.06 -23.68
C ASP A 291 -22.53 71.63 -23.78
N LEU A 292 -23.60 71.44 -24.56
CA LEU A 292 -24.16 70.11 -24.82
C LEU A 292 -23.16 69.25 -25.59
N GLN A 293 -22.45 69.82 -26.58
CA GLN A 293 -21.46 69.13 -27.38
C GLN A 293 -20.25 68.74 -26.54
N ALA A 294 -19.78 69.63 -25.66
CA ALA A 294 -18.71 69.34 -24.70
C ALA A 294 -19.13 68.25 -23.69
N THR A 295 -20.39 68.29 -23.22
CA THR A 295 -20.94 67.28 -22.32
C THR A 295 -21.04 65.92 -23.02
N ILE A 296 -21.57 65.88 -24.25
CA ILE A 296 -21.66 64.67 -25.06
C ILE A 296 -20.26 64.11 -25.34
N GLN A 297 -19.30 64.95 -25.68
CA GLN A 297 -17.92 64.54 -25.95
C GLN A 297 -17.22 64.03 -24.68
N GLY A 298 -17.48 64.64 -23.52
CA GLY A 298 -17.05 64.17 -22.21
C GLY A 298 -17.65 62.81 -21.86
N MET A 299 -18.96 62.61 -22.09
CA MET A 299 -19.61 61.31 -21.91
C MET A 299 -19.05 60.26 -22.86
N TYR A 300 -18.84 60.57 -24.14
CA TYR A 300 -18.25 59.65 -25.11
C TYR A 300 -16.84 59.23 -24.69
N SER A 301 -16.01 60.19 -24.25
CA SER A 301 -14.65 59.93 -23.78
C SER A 301 -14.62 59.10 -22.51
N ARG A 302 -15.60 59.27 -21.62
CA ARG A 302 -15.78 58.42 -20.44
C ARG A 302 -16.20 57.01 -20.83
N HIS A 303 -17.17 56.91 -21.76
CA HIS A 303 -17.70 55.63 -22.21
C HIS A 303 -16.63 54.81 -22.95
N ILE A 304 -15.77 55.43 -23.76
CA ILE A 304 -14.62 54.78 -24.40
C ILE A 304 -13.64 54.25 -23.35
N ARG A 305 -13.33 55.02 -22.30
CA ARG A 305 -12.45 54.59 -21.22
C ARG A 305 -13.03 53.41 -20.43
N GLU A 306 -14.32 53.47 -20.10
CA GLU A 306 -15.04 52.36 -19.45
C GLU A 306 -15.08 51.11 -20.34
N ARG A 307 -15.25 51.28 -21.67
CA ARG A 307 -15.20 50.17 -22.62
C ARG A 307 -13.81 49.55 -22.73
N SER A 308 -12.77 50.37 -22.75
CA SER A 308 -11.37 49.90 -22.73
C SER A 308 -11.09 49.09 -21.47
N ALA A 309 -11.48 49.60 -20.30
CA ALA A 309 -11.33 48.88 -19.03
C ALA A 309 -12.11 47.55 -19.01
N ALA A 310 -13.31 47.53 -19.61
CA ALA A 310 -14.09 46.30 -19.76
C ALA A 310 -13.42 45.28 -20.70
N PHE A 311 -12.79 45.72 -21.79
CA PHE A 311 -12.00 44.84 -22.66
C PHE A 311 -10.77 44.29 -21.96
N ASP A 312 -10.07 45.10 -21.17
CA ASP A 312 -8.92 44.64 -20.38
C ASP A 312 -9.36 43.61 -19.32
N ALA A 313 -10.50 43.84 -18.65
CA ALA A 313 -11.09 42.89 -17.71
C ALA A 313 -11.52 41.58 -18.41
N ALA A 314 -12.15 41.66 -19.59
CA ALA A 314 -12.51 40.50 -20.39
C ALA A 314 -11.27 39.69 -20.81
N GLY A 315 -10.17 40.36 -21.18
CA GLY A 315 -8.90 39.70 -21.47
C GLY A 315 -8.33 38.95 -20.26
N GLN A 316 -8.48 39.50 -19.04
CA GLN A 316 -8.10 38.80 -17.82
C GLN A 316 -8.99 37.59 -17.54
N LEU A 317 -10.30 37.68 -17.79
CA LEU A 317 -11.22 36.55 -17.62
C LEU A 317 -10.88 35.40 -18.58
N VAL A 318 -10.55 35.68 -19.84
CA VAL A 318 -10.09 34.65 -20.80
C VAL A 318 -8.80 33.97 -20.30
N SER A 319 -7.85 34.74 -19.75
CA SER A 319 -6.63 34.16 -19.16
C SER A 319 -6.89 33.31 -17.91
N ILE A 320 -7.94 33.61 -17.14
CA ILE A 320 -8.35 32.81 -15.99
C ILE A 320 -9.03 31.52 -16.47
N GLU A 321 -9.90 31.62 -17.48
CA GLU A 321 -10.59 30.48 -18.09
C GLU A 321 -9.59 29.49 -18.72
N GLU A 322 -8.58 29.98 -19.45
CA GLU A 322 -7.49 29.13 -19.97
C GLU A 322 -6.74 28.40 -18.85
N ARG A 323 -6.47 29.09 -17.73
CA ARG A 323 -5.83 28.47 -16.56
C ARG A 323 -6.71 27.45 -15.87
N MET A 324 -8.02 27.70 -15.76
CA MET A 324 -8.97 26.74 -15.22
C MET A 324 -9.10 25.51 -16.11
N ASN A 325 -9.19 25.69 -17.43
CA ASN A 325 -9.25 24.59 -18.39
C ASN A 325 -7.97 23.73 -18.33
N GLN A 326 -6.80 24.36 -18.15
CA GLN A 326 -5.55 23.62 -17.94
C GLN A 326 -5.58 22.84 -16.62
N GLN A 327 -6.02 23.45 -15.51
CA GLN A 327 -6.17 22.75 -14.23
C GLN A 327 -7.17 21.58 -14.31
N GLU A 328 -8.25 21.74 -15.06
CA GLU A 328 -9.22 20.66 -15.28
C GLU A 328 -8.63 19.52 -16.10
N ALA A 329 -7.80 19.81 -17.10
CA ALA A 329 -7.05 18.81 -17.86
C ALA A 329 -6.07 18.05 -16.97
N ASP A 330 -5.30 18.76 -16.15
CA ASP A 330 -4.35 18.17 -15.20
C ASP A 330 -5.07 17.29 -14.16
N LEU A 331 -6.24 17.71 -13.68
CA LEU A 331 -7.08 16.92 -12.77
C LEU A 331 -7.65 15.66 -13.45
N ARG A 332 -8.08 15.75 -14.72
CA ARG A 332 -8.53 14.56 -15.48
C ARG A 332 -7.40 13.56 -15.66
N GLU A 333 -6.19 14.01 -15.99
CA GLU A 333 -5.01 13.15 -16.09
C GLU A 333 -4.66 12.49 -14.75
N ALA A 334 -4.65 13.26 -13.65
CA ALA A 334 -4.42 12.73 -12.31
C ALA A 334 -5.48 11.70 -11.90
N THR A 335 -6.75 11.92 -12.28
CA THR A 335 -7.85 10.99 -12.00
C THR A 335 -7.67 9.68 -12.78
N SER A 336 -7.32 9.78 -14.06
CA SER A 336 -7.01 8.60 -14.89
C SER A 336 -5.81 7.82 -14.37
N SER A 337 -4.75 8.51 -13.93
CA SER A 337 -3.60 7.87 -13.30
C SER A 337 -3.96 7.16 -11.99
N LEU A 338 -4.89 7.71 -11.20
CA LEU A 338 -5.36 7.09 -9.96
C LEU A 338 -6.22 5.85 -10.23
N GLU A 339 -7.07 5.88 -11.26
CA GLU A 339 -7.85 4.73 -11.71
C GLU A 339 -6.94 3.58 -12.15
N ALA A 340 -5.92 3.86 -12.98
CA ALA A 340 -4.93 2.87 -13.37
C ALA A 340 -4.16 2.29 -12.16
N GLN A 341 -3.86 3.11 -11.15
CA GLN A 341 -3.23 2.64 -9.92
C GLN A 341 -4.16 1.75 -9.08
N ASN A 342 -5.47 2.02 -9.09
CA ASN A 342 -6.46 1.16 -8.42
C ASN A 342 -6.59 -0.19 -9.12
N GLU A 343 -6.60 -0.24 -10.45
CA GLU A 343 -6.62 -1.50 -11.21
C GLU A 343 -5.39 -2.37 -10.90
N VAL A 344 -4.21 -1.76 -10.82
CA VAL A 344 -2.98 -2.47 -10.40
C VAL A 344 -3.09 -2.99 -8.97
N ASN A 345 -3.65 -2.19 -8.05
CA ASN A 345 -3.85 -2.63 -6.67
C ASN A 345 -4.86 -3.78 -6.55
N GLU A 346 -5.94 -3.76 -7.33
CA GLU A 346 -6.93 -4.85 -7.39
C GLU A 346 -6.29 -6.12 -7.95
N SER A 347 -5.51 -6.02 -9.02
CA SER A 347 -4.75 -7.15 -9.58
C SER A 347 -3.75 -7.74 -8.58
N LEU A 348 -3.00 -6.91 -7.86
CA LEU A 348 -2.09 -7.35 -6.79
C LEU A 348 -2.84 -8.05 -5.64
N HIS A 349 -4.02 -7.55 -5.28
CA HIS A 349 -4.86 -8.17 -4.26
C HIS A 349 -5.34 -9.56 -4.70
N GLN A 350 -5.75 -9.71 -5.95
CA GLN A 350 -6.14 -10.99 -6.52
C GLN A 350 -4.96 -11.98 -6.56
N GLN A 351 -3.78 -11.55 -7.01
CA GLN A 351 -2.57 -12.40 -7.00
C GLN A 351 -2.18 -12.85 -5.58
N LEU A 352 -2.32 -11.98 -4.58
CA LEU A 352 -2.08 -12.34 -3.18
C LEU A 352 -3.11 -13.35 -2.65
N GLU A 353 -4.36 -13.29 -3.09
CA GLU A 353 -5.39 -14.25 -2.74
C GLU A 353 -5.09 -15.62 -3.36
N GLU A 354 -4.80 -15.66 -4.67
CA GLU A 354 -4.39 -16.87 -5.40
C GLU A 354 -3.13 -17.51 -4.78
N SER A 355 -2.13 -16.69 -4.40
CA SER A 355 -0.91 -17.15 -3.72
C SER A 355 -1.22 -17.75 -2.33
N ASN A 356 -2.11 -17.14 -1.55
CA ASN A 356 -2.52 -17.68 -0.25
C ASN A 356 -3.28 -19.00 -0.38
N ASP A 357 -4.11 -19.13 -1.40
CA ASP A 357 -4.81 -20.39 -1.70
C ASP A 357 -3.81 -21.49 -2.09
N ALA A 358 -2.84 -21.17 -2.95
CA ALA A 358 -1.76 -22.09 -3.32
C ALA A 358 -0.92 -22.52 -2.10
N LEU A 359 -0.58 -21.58 -1.20
CA LEU A 359 0.11 -21.89 0.05
C LEU A 359 -0.73 -22.79 0.97
N THR A 360 -2.04 -22.58 1.03
CA THR A 360 -2.96 -23.41 1.82
C THR A 360 -3.00 -24.85 1.29
N VAL A 361 -3.03 -25.02 -0.03
CA VAL A 361 -2.93 -26.34 -0.68
C VAL A 361 -1.57 -26.98 -0.40
N SER A 362 -0.48 -26.23 -0.53
CA SER A 362 0.88 -26.71 -0.25
C SER A 362 1.03 -27.16 1.20
N ARG A 363 0.47 -26.41 2.15
CA ARG A 363 0.45 -26.76 3.58
C ARG A 363 -0.28 -28.07 3.83
N ARG A 364 -1.46 -28.28 3.24
CA ARG A 364 -2.19 -29.55 3.35
C ARG A 364 -1.38 -30.73 2.80
N LYS A 365 -0.65 -30.54 1.70
CA LYS A 365 0.26 -31.57 1.15
C LYS A 365 1.41 -31.87 2.12
N ALA A 366 2.00 -30.85 2.74
CA ALA A 366 3.06 -31.02 3.73
C ALA A 366 2.56 -31.75 4.99
N ASP A 367 1.35 -31.44 5.47
CA ASP A 367 0.73 -32.12 6.59
C ASP A 367 0.47 -33.60 6.27
N ALA A 368 -0.05 -33.90 5.07
CA ALA A 368 -0.26 -35.28 4.60
C ALA A 368 1.05 -36.08 4.51
N LEU A 369 2.12 -35.48 3.97
CA LEU A 369 3.44 -36.11 3.92
C LEU A 369 4.02 -36.35 5.32
N THR A 370 3.79 -35.42 6.26
CA THR A 370 4.23 -35.57 7.66
C THR A 370 3.52 -36.73 8.33
N GLU A 371 2.24 -36.93 8.03
CA GLU A 371 1.46 -38.08 8.53
C GLU A 371 1.99 -39.40 7.95
N GLU A 372 2.26 -39.48 6.64
CA GLU A 372 2.87 -40.66 6.01
C GLU A 372 4.25 -40.99 6.59
N LEU A 373 5.08 -39.98 6.84
CA LEU A 373 6.40 -40.13 7.47
C LEU A 373 6.27 -40.67 8.89
N SER A 374 5.26 -40.21 9.63
CA SER A 374 4.94 -40.70 10.97
C SER A 374 4.54 -42.18 10.94
N ARG A 375 3.67 -42.58 9.99
CA ARG A 375 3.30 -44.00 9.78
C ARG A 375 4.50 -44.86 9.40
N CYS A 376 5.38 -44.38 8.51
CA CYS A 376 6.61 -45.09 8.14
C CYS A 376 7.54 -45.26 9.33
N THR A 377 7.72 -44.22 10.13
CA THR A 377 8.54 -44.23 11.34
C THR A 377 8.00 -45.23 12.37
N GLN A 378 6.68 -45.26 12.56
CA GLN A 378 6.02 -46.24 13.43
C GLN A 378 6.25 -47.67 12.92
N ARG A 379 6.12 -47.90 11.61
CA ARG A 379 6.36 -49.22 11.00
C ARG A 379 7.82 -49.68 11.12
N ILE A 380 8.78 -48.75 11.04
CA ILE A 380 10.19 -49.03 11.33
C ILE A 380 10.36 -49.45 12.79
N LYS A 381 9.75 -48.73 13.74
CA LYS A 381 9.79 -49.09 15.17
C LYS A 381 9.18 -50.48 15.41
N GLU A 382 8.08 -50.84 14.74
CA GLU A 382 7.47 -52.17 14.81
C GLU A 382 8.35 -53.27 14.21
N LEU A 383 9.08 -52.99 13.13
CA LEU A 383 10.04 -53.92 12.54
C LEU A 383 11.28 -54.10 13.41
N GLN A 384 11.72 -53.05 14.09
CA GLN A 384 12.85 -53.10 15.04
C GLN A 384 12.50 -53.80 16.35
N SER A 385 11.24 -53.74 16.79
CA SER A 385 10.76 -54.44 17.98
C SER A 385 10.47 -55.92 17.74
N ARG A 386 10.45 -56.39 16.48
CA ARG A 386 10.41 -57.81 16.17
C ARG A 386 11.75 -58.46 16.57
N PRO A 387 11.75 -59.50 17.42
CA PRO A 387 12.97 -60.21 17.80
C PRO A 387 13.64 -60.75 16.53
N SER A 388 14.87 -60.31 16.31
CA SER A 388 15.67 -60.70 15.16
C SER A 388 16.11 -62.15 15.32
N ASP A 389 15.29 -63.10 14.86
CA ASP A 389 15.73 -64.47 14.54
C ASP A 389 16.54 -64.42 13.24
N MET A 390 17.74 -63.84 13.30
CA MET A 390 18.69 -63.80 12.20
C MET A 390 19.95 -64.53 12.63
N ARG A 391 20.03 -65.77 12.11
CA ARG A 391 21.24 -66.59 12.06
C ARG A 391 22.39 -65.77 11.50
N GLN A 392 23.55 -65.92 12.15
CA GLN A 392 24.85 -65.44 11.71
C GLN A 392 25.12 -65.90 10.26
N LEU A 393 25.12 -64.94 9.33
CA LEU A 393 25.72 -65.10 8.02
C LEU A 393 26.97 -64.20 8.01
N ASP A 394 28.08 -64.80 8.43
CA ASP A 394 29.43 -64.28 8.21
C ASP A 394 29.71 -64.30 6.70
N GLY A 395 29.59 -63.13 6.08
CA GLY A 395 30.01 -62.89 4.70
C GLY A 395 30.91 -61.64 4.67
N PRO A 396 32.08 -61.69 4.00
CA PRO A 396 33.00 -60.57 3.95
C PRO A 396 32.35 -59.37 3.23
N PRO A 397 32.62 -58.13 3.69
CA PRO A 397 32.02 -56.93 3.13
C PRO A 397 32.40 -56.79 1.64
N PRO A 398 31.44 -56.43 0.76
CA PRO A 398 31.73 -56.23 -0.64
C PRO A 398 32.71 -55.06 -0.83
N PRO A 399 33.58 -55.11 -1.85
CA PRO A 399 34.53 -54.04 -2.12
C PRO A 399 33.81 -52.71 -2.38
N PRO A 400 34.39 -51.57 -1.96
CA PRO A 400 33.82 -50.26 -2.17
C PRO A 400 33.63 -50.02 -3.67
N ARG A 401 32.38 -49.84 -4.09
CA ARG A 401 32.08 -49.41 -5.47
C ARG A 401 32.78 -48.07 -5.73
N PRO A 402 33.42 -47.89 -6.89
CA PRO A 402 33.99 -46.59 -7.25
C PRO A 402 32.89 -45.54 -7.18
N ARG A 403 33.08 -44.54 -6.31
CA ARG A 403 32.20 -43.37 -6.23
C ARG A 403 32.38 -42.59 -7.54
N GLN A 404 31.53 -42.87 -8.54
CA GLN A 404 31.41 -41.99 -9.69
C GLN A 404 30.78 -40.69 -9.17
N SER A 405 31.57 -39.60 -9.16
CA SER A 405 31.03 -38.25 -8.95
C SER A 405 30.09 -37.96 -10.11
N ALA A 406 28.79 -37.94 -9.84
CA ALA A 406 27.80 -37.50 -10.80
C ALA A 406 27.87 -35.97 -10.88
N ASP A 407 28.64 -35.46 -11.84
CA ASP A 407 28.61 -34.05 -12.20
C ASP A 407 27.31 -33.79 -12.97
N VAL A 408 26.44 -32.96 -12.40
CA VAL A 408 25.21 -32.52 -13.07
C VAL A 408 25.57 -31.31 -13.90
N SER A 409 25.44 -31.44 -15.22
CA SER A 409 25.57 -30.33 -16.17
C SER A 409 24.22 -30.05 -16.82
N PHE A 410 23.88 -28.78 -16.90
CA PHE A 410 22.71 -28.29 -17.62
C PHE A 410 23.10 -27.07 -18.44
N SER A 411 22.34 -26.78 -19.49
CA SER A 411 22.52 -25.58 -20.29
C SER A 411 21.23 -24.80 -20.41
N ILE A 412 21.34 -23.48 -20.28
CA ILE A 412 20.24 -22.53 -20.45
C ILE A 412 20.50 -21.79 -21.75
N THR A 413 19.54 -21.85 -22.67
CA THR A 413 19.57 -21.08 -23.91
C THR A 413 18.53 -19.98 -23.85
N VAL A 414 18.98 -18.73 -23.99
CA VAL A 414 18.06 -17.59 -24.19
C VAL A 414 17.75 -17.52 -25.68
N THR A 415 16.48 -17.75 -26.04
CA THR A 415 16.02 -17.84 -27.43
C THR A 415 15.51 -16.49 -27.95
N SER A 416 14.70 -15.79 -27.15
CA SER A 416 14.19 -14.47 -27.56
C SER A 416 13.57 -13.73 -26.38
N VAL A 417 13.47 -12.41 -26.49
CA VAL A 417 12.58 -11.60 -25.63
C VAL A 417 11.63 -10.80 -26.52
N SER A 418 10.35 -10.78 -26.18
CA SER A 418 9.37 -9.89 -26.79
C SER A 418 8.98 -8.83 -25.77
N LEU A 419 9.09 -7.55 -26.13
CA LEU A 419 8.76 -6.42 -25.25
C LEU A 419 7.52 -5.68 -25.76
N SER A 420 6.79 -5.02 -24.87
CA SER A 420 5.65 -4.18 -25.27
C SER A 420 6.11 -2.98 -26.10
N SER A 421 5.22 -2.49 -26.98
CA SER A 421 5.49 -1.34 -27.85
C SER A 421 5.97 -0.11 -27.08
N ASP A 422 5.41 0.10 -25.89
CA ASP A 422 5.69 1.28 -25.06
C ASP A 422 7.13 1.25 -24.57
N ILE A 423 7.61 0.07 -24.18
CA ILE A 423 8.98 -0.16 -23.70
C ILE A 423 9.99 -0.05 -24.84
N LEU A 424 9.62 -0.54 -26.03
CA LEU A 424 10.43 -0.41 -27.24
C LEU A 424 10.58 1.06 -27.66
N ALA A 425 9.53 1.87 -27.51
CA ALA A 425 9.56 3.30 -27.80
C ALA A 425 10.44 4.10 -26.82
N LEU A 426 10.47 3.69 -25.55
CA LEU A 426 11.20 4.37 -24.47
C LEU A 426 12.71 4.15 -24.51
N HIS A 427 13.16 2.90 -24.72
CA HIS A 427 14.52 2.49 -24.35
C HIS A 427 15.50 2.35 -25.53
N GLY A 428 15.06 2.57 -26.76
CA GLY A 428 15.92 2.47 -27.94
C GLY A 428 16.28 1.03 -28.32
N GLY A 429 16.75 0.86 -29.56
CA GLY A 429 16.60 -0.39 -30.30
C GLY A 429 17.46 -1.60 -29.92
N THR A 430 18.30 -1.58 -28.88
CA THR A 430 19.16 -2.73 -28.54
C THR A 430 18.99 -3.22 -27.11
N TYR A 431 18.90 -4.55 -26.95
CA TYR A 431 18.67 -5.20 -25.66
C TYR A 431 19.63 -6.38 -25.44
N SER A 432 19.96 -6.64 -24.17
CA SER A 432 20.67 -7.83 -23.71
C SER A 432 19.96 -8.45 -22.51
N VAL A 433 20.22 -9.73 -22.25
CA VAL A 433 19.72 -10.45 -21.09
C VAL A 433 20.92 -10.85 -20.24
N GLN A 434 20.82 -10.66 -18.92
CA GLN A 434 21.84 -11.07 -17.96
C GLN A 434 21.23 -12.04 -16.95
N CYS A 435 21.94 -13.14 -16.66
CA CYS A 435 21.60 -14.04 -15.56
C CYS A 435 22.27 -13.54 -14.28
N THR A 436 21.55 -13.56 -13.17
CA THR A 436 22.16 -13.44 -11.85
C THR A 436 21.83 -14.69 -11.05
N HIS A 437 22.78 -15.61 -10.96
CA HIS A 437 22.68 -16.79 -10.11
C HIS A 437 24.03 -17.16 -9.49
N MET A 438 24.06 -17.31 -8.16
CA MET A 438 25.17 -17.87 -7.36
C MET A 438 26.59 -17.66 -7.91
N ASN A 439 26.97 -16.39 -8.11
CA ASN A 439 28.30 -15.93 -8.56
C ASN A 439 28.63 -16.12 -10.05
N LEU A 440 27.69 -16.55 -10.89
CA LEU A 440 27.74 -16.44 -12.34
C LEU A 440 27.13 -15.08 -12.73
N CYS A 441 27.91 -14.01 -12.56
CA CYS A 441 27.52 -12.67 -12.96
C CYS A 441 28.17 -12.31 -14.30
N ASP A 442 27.85 -13.06 -15.35
CA ASP A 442 28.30 -12.75 -16.70
C ASP A 442 27.11 -12.37 -17.58
N ALA A 443 27.33 -11.45 -18.51
CA ALA A 443 26.32 -11.07 -19.50
C ALA A 443 26.02 -12.27 -20.38
N LEU A 444 24.81 -12.84 -20.24
CA LEU A 444 24.34 -13.97 -21.02
C LEU A 444 24.31 -13.63 -22.51
N THR A 445 23.85 -12.44 -22.91
CA THR A 445 23.73 -12.13 -24.34
C THR A 445 24.44 -10.84 -24.73
N SER A 446 25.03 -10.84 -25.93
CA SER A 446 25.47 -9.60 -26.57
C SER A 446 24.24 -8.74 -26.92
N PRO A 447 24.31 -7.40 -26.81
CA PRO A 447 23.22 -6.52 -27.25
C PRO A 447 22.77 -6.84 -28.69
N ARG A 448 21.45 -6.93 -28.90
CA ARG A 448 20.84 -7.24 -30.21
C ARG A 448 19.75 -6.23 -30.53
N GLU A 449 19.62 -5.90 -31.82
CA GLU A 449 18.56 -5.03 -32.31
C GLU A 449 17.19 -5.71 -32.29
N VAL A 450 16.15 -4.93 -32.04
CA VAL A 450 14.74 -5.35 -32.12
C VAL A 450 14.34 -5.50 -33.58
N ASP A 451 13.69 -6.61 -33.92
CA ASP A 451 13.13 -6.78 -35.25
C ASP A 451 11.81 -6.01 -35.45
N SER A 452 11.27 -6.03 -36.67
CA SER A 452 10.00 -5.34 -36.98
C SER A 452 8.78 -5.90 -36.24
N SER A 453 8.91 -7.06 -35.58
CA SER A 453 7.84 -7.70 -34.81
C SER A 453 7.90 -7.35 -33.32
N GLY A 454 8.91 -6.59 -32.88
CA GLY A 454 9.11 -6.28 -31.46
C GLY A 454 9.80 -7.41 -30.68
N VAL A 455 10.42 -8.36 -31.40
CA VAL A 455 11.14 -9.49 -30.80
C VAL A 455 12.64 -9.29 -30.97
N VAL A 456 13.39 -9.51 -29.90
CA VAL A 456 14.85 -9.56 -29.92
C VAL A 456 15.23 -11.03 -29.82
N SER A 457 15.74 -11.59 -30.93
CA SER A 457 16.16 -12.99 -30.98
C SER A 457 17.57 -13.16 -30.47
N PHE A 458 17.73 -14.07 -29.51
CA PHE A 458 19.01 -14.49 -28.95
C PHE A 458 19.28 -15.95 -29.34
N ARG A 459 20.55 -16.31 -29.49
CA ARG A 459 20.96 -17.71 -29.68
C ARG A 459 22.18 -17.98 -28.83
N HIS A 460 22.05 -17.64 -27.56
CA HIS A 460 23.11 -17.81 -26.60
C HIS A 460 22.77 -18.94 -25.65
N THR A 461 23.69 -19.89 -25.52
CA THR A 461 23.59 -21.04 -24.64
C THR A 461 24.72 -20.96 -23.63
N GLU A 462 24.38 -20.90 -22.35
CA GLU A 462 25.34 -20.98 -21.25
C GLU A 462 25.24 -22.36 -20.61
N SER A 463 26.37 -23.05 -20.49
CA SER A 463 26.46 -24.36 -19.84
C SER A 463 26.96 -24.19 -18.41
N ILE A 464 26.15 -24.63 -17.45
CA ILE A 464 26.46 -24.56 -16.03
C ILE A 464 26.74 -25.98 -15.53
N SER A 465 27.96 -26.21 -15.05
CA SER A 465 28.36 -27.47 -14.43
C SER A 465 28.41 -27.32 -12.92
N VAL A 466 27.54 -28.03 -12.20
CA VAL A 466 27.57 -28.06 -10.73
C VAL A 466 28.42 -29.24 -10.31
N ARG A 467 29.69 -28.98 -9.98
CA ARG A 467 30.59 -29.99 -9.43
C ARG A 467 30.21 -30.30 -8.00
N SER A 468 30.03 -31.58 -7.72
CA SER A 468 29.67 -32.07 -6.40
C SER A 468 30.89 -32.68 -5.71
N ASP A 469 31.61 -31.89 -4.92
CA ASP A 469 32.74 -32.37 -4.13
C ASP A 469 32.25 -33.14 -2.86
N GLY A 470 31.89 -34.42 -3.03
CA GLY A 470 31.66 -35.36 -1.91
C GLY A 470 30.25 -35.41 -1.30
N ASP A 471 30.14 -35.84 -0.03
CA ASP A 471 28.87 -36.09 0.68
C ASP A 471 27.96 -34.82 0.82
N GLY A 472 28.48 -33.65 0.45
CA GLY A 472 27.70 -32.41 0.28
C GLY A 472 26.81 -32.37 -0.97
N SER A 473 26.93 -33.33 -1.88
CA SER A 473 26.19 -33.43 -3.16
C SER A 473 24.69 -33.23 -3.04
N LYS A 474 24.08 -33.94 -2.08
CA LYS A 474 22.63 -33.95 -1.87
C LYS A 474 22.13 -32.64 -1.30
N HIS A 475 22.96 -31.92 -0.57
CA HIS A 475 22.61 -30.60 -0.04
C HIS A 475 22.78 -29.52 -1.12
N ALA A 476 23.83 -29.61 -1.94
CA ALA A 476 24.05 -28.66 -3.04
C ALA A 476 22.94 -28.75 -4.10
N THR A 477 22.58 -29.96 -4.54
CA THR A 477 21.48 -30.16 -5.52
C THR A 477 20.12 -29.75 -4.96
N ARG A 478 19.87 -30.02 -3.66
CA ARG A 478 18.63 -29.57 -2.99
C ARG A 478 18.56 -28.05 -2.86
N HIS A 479 19.65 -27.41 -2.47
CA HIS A 479 19.73 -25.95 -2.40
C HIS A 479 19.59 -25.31 -3.79
N LEU A 480 20.15 -25.94 -4.82
CA LEU A 480 19.98 -25.52 -6.21
C LEU A 480 18.51 -25.60 -6.63
N ALA A 481 17.82 -26.71 -6.33
CA ALA A 481 16.39 -26.90 -6.61
C ALA A 481 15.48 -25.87 -5.91
N GLU A 482 15.89 -25.37 -4.74
CA GLU A 482 15.17 -24.34 -4.00
C GLU A 482 15.57 -22.90 -4.39
N SER A 483 16.58 -22.74 -5.26
CA SER A 483 17.06 -21.42 -5.69
C SER A 483 16.27 -20.88 -6.89
N SER A 484 16.09 -19.56 -6.92
CA SER A 484 15.54 -18.82 -8.06
C SER A 484 16.65 -18.34 -8.98
N ILE A 485 16.43 -18.45 -10.29
CA ILE A 485 17.28 -17.85 -11.32
C ILE A 485 16.59 -16.57 -11.81
N ASN A 486 17.30 -15.45 -11.73
CA ASN A 486 16.79 -14.15 -12.17
C ASN A 486 17.47 -13.75 -13.48
N PHE A 487 16.67 -13.33 -14.45
CA PHE A 487 17.09 -12.80 -15.74
C PHE A 487 16.72 -11.33 -15.84
N ALA A 488 17.71 -10.45 -15.88
CA ALA A 488 17.50 -9.03 -16.08
C ALA A 488 17.56 -8.70 -17.58
N VAL A 489 16.53 -8.03 -18.09
CA VAL A 489 16.51 -7.48 -19.46
C VAL A 489 17.04 -6.05 -19.39
N ILE A 490 18.14 -5.79 -20.07
CA ILE A 490 18.87 -4.52 -20.00
C ILE A 490 18.73 -3.80 -21.34
N SER A 491 18.35 -2.53 -21.27
CA SER A 491 18.37 -1.63 -22.43
C SER A 491 19.69 -0.89 -22.53
N GLY A 492 20.21 -0.73 -23.74
CA GLY A 492 21.24 0.27 -23.98
C GLY A 492 22.43 -0.19 -24.82
N CYS A 493 22.81 0.72 -25.71
CA CYS A 493 24.03 0.73 -26.49
C CYS A 493 25.20 1.22 -25.61
N GLN A 494 26.29 0.46 -25.58
CA GLN A 494 27.57 0.72 -24.89
C GLN A 494 27.63 0.21 -23.44
N LEU A 495 27.90 -1.10 -23.31
CA LEU A 495 28.71 -1.62 -22.22
C LEU A 495 30.06 -0.87 -22.23
N ARG A 496 30.14 0.32 -21.61
CA ARG A 496 31.42 0.80 -21.11
C ARG A 496 31.78 -0.12 -19.95
N GLU A 497 32.97 -0.71 -19.99
CA GLU A 497 33.47 -1.78 -19.11
C GLU A 497 33.50 -1.47 -17.59
N GLU A 498 32.85 -0.39 -17.12
CA GLU A 498 32.87 0.03 -15.72
C GLU A 498 31.65 -0.49 -14.93
N SER A 499 31.71 -1.78 -14.62
CA SER A 499 31.30 -2.56 -13.42
C SER A 499 30.08 -2.23 -12.54
N LYS A 500 29.21 -1.26 -12.84
CA LYS A 500 27.92 -1.11 -12.13
C LYS A 500 26.81 -0.74 -13.10
N LEU A 501 25.92 -1.68 -13.36
CA LEU A 501 24.64 -1.38 -13.98
C LEU A 501 23.92 -0.37 -13.09
N SER A 502 23.60 0.79 -13.66
CA SER A 502 22.65 1.69 -13.02
C SER A 502 21.27 1.05 -13.10
N ASP A 503 20.51 1.12 -12.01
CA ASP A 503 19.12 0.60 -11.96
C ASP A 503 18.27 1.11 -13.14
N ASP A 504 18.59 2.30 -13.66
CA ASP A 504 17.94 2.94 -14.82
C ASP A 504 18.08 2.17 -16.15
N GLN A 505 18.98 1.20 -16.26
CA GLN A 505 19.18 0.42 -17.49
C GLN A 505 18.36 -0.88 -17.52
N VAL A 506 17.88 -1.35 -16.37
CA VAL A 506 17.11 -2.59 -16.25
C VAL A 506 15.66 -2.30 -16.61
N VAL A 507 15.21 -2.88 -17.73
CA VAL A 507 13.85 -2.74 -18.26
C VAL A 507 12.86 -3.58 -17.44
N GLY A 508 13.32 -4.75 -17.00
CA GLY A 508 12.54 -5.65 -16.16
C GLY A 508 13.29 -6.94 -15.88
N GLU A 509 12.70 -7.74 -14.99
CA GLU A 509 13.26 -9.01 -14.53
C GLU A 509 12.27 -10.14 -14.79
N ALA A 510 12.80 -11.30 -15.18
CA ALA A 510 12.09 -12.56 -15.20
C ALA A 510 12.71 -13.50 -14.17
N CYS A 511 11.89 -14.17 -13.38
CA CYS A 511 12.33 -15.08 -12.33
C CYS A 511 11.73 -16.47 -12.56
N VAL A 512 12.54 -17.51 -12.37
CA VAL A 512 12.10 -18.91 -12.46
C VAL A 512 12.73 -19.72 -11.34
N LEU A 513 11.97 -20.62 -10.74
CA LEU A 513 12.54 -21.55 -9.77
C LEU A 513 13.31 -22.64 -10.52
N PHE A 514 14.51 -22.99 -10.06
CA PHE A 514 15.31 -24.02 -10.71
C PHE A 514 14.55 -25.36 -10.82
N ARG A 515 13.71 -25.67 -9.83
CA ARG A 515 12.84 -26.84 -9.87
C ARG A 515 11.85 -26.81 -11.05
N GLU A 516 11.30 -25.66 -11.40
CA GLU A 516 10.39 -25.53 -12.55
C GLU A 516 11.14 -25.80 -13.86
N LEU A 517 12.41 -25.38 -13.95
CA LEU A 517 13.28 -25.73 -15.08
C LEU A 517 13.51 -27.25 -15.17
N LEU A 518 13.76 -27.92 -14.05
CA LEU A 518 13.90 -29.38 -14.03
C LEU A 518 12.59 -30.10 -14.40
N ASP A 519 11.46 -29.63 -13.87
CA ASP A 519 10.14 -30.21 -14.09
C ASP A 519 9.68 -30.00 -15.56
N SER A 520 10.21 -29.00 -16.27
CA SER A 520 9.98 -28.80 -17.71
C SER A 520 10.54 -29.91 -18.59
N GLY A 521 11.45 -30.76 -18.08
CA GLY A 521 11.95 -31.93 -18.80
C GLY A 521 12.73 -31.64 -20.09
N GLY A 522 13.16 -30.40 -20.32
CA GLY A 522 13.85 -30.00 -21.54
C GLY A 522 13.03 -29.12 -22.50
N ASP A 523 11.78 -28.81 -22.13
CA ASP A 523 10.87 -28.05 -22.98
C ASP A 523 11.19 -26.54 -23.01
N GLU A 524 10.57 -25.85 -23.97
CA GLU A 524 10.58 -24.40 -24.07
C GLU A 524 9.81 -23.78 -22.90
N ILE A 525 10.39 -22.75 -22.28
CA ILE A 525 9.84 -22.06 -21.11
C ILE A 525 9.65 -20.59 -21.44
N PHE A 526 8.47 -20.08 -21.11
CA PHE A 526 8.10 -18.68 -21.30
C PHE A 526 7.95 -18.03 -19.93
N LEU A 527 8.76 -17.00 -19.68
CA LEU A 527 8.76 -16.25 -18.43
C LEU A 527 8.26 -14.83 -18.67
N ASP A 528 7.41 -14.32 -17.80
CA ASP A 528 7.00 -12.93 -17.85
C ASP A 528 8.15 -12.03 -17.40
N VAL A 529 8.45 -11.01 -18.22
CA VAL A 529 9.38 -9.95 -17.85
C VAL A 529 8.57 -8.88 -17.13
N VAL A 530 8.92 -8.59 -15.88
CA VAL A 530 8.19 -7.69 -15.01
C VAL A 530 9.07 -6.49 -14.66
N SER A 531 8.55 -5.28 -14.83
CA SER A 531 9.22 -4.03 -14.45
C SER A 531 9.26 -3.82 -12.93
N PHE A 532 10.04 -2.85 -12.47
CA PHE A 532 10.09 -2.47 -11.04
C PHE A 532 8.73 -2.05 -10.47
N ASP A 533 7.83 -1.54 -11.31
CA ASP A 533 6.45 -1.20 -10.94
C ASP A 533 5.49 -2.41 -10.95
N ALA A 534 6.03 -3.63 -10.98
CA ALA A 534 5.30 -4.89 -11.04
C ALA A 534 4.39 -5.05 -12.28
N ARG A 535 4.63 -4.28 -13.35
CA ARG A 535 3.90 -4.42 -14.62
C ARG A 535 4.62 -5.38 -15.54
N ARG A 536 3.87 -6.29 -16.17
CA ARG A 536 4.39 -7.14 -17.25
C ARG A 536 4.77 -6.27 -18.45
N VAL A 537 6.06 -6.28 -18.78
CA VAL A 537 6.64 -5.50 -19.89
C VAL A 537 7.05 -6.36 -21.08
N GLY A 538 7.07 -7.69 -20.91
CA GLY A 538 7.41 -8.60 -21.98
C GLY A 538 7.32 -10.07 -21.63
N LEU A 539 7.85 -10.91 -22.52
CA LEU A 539 7.96 -12.35 -22.38
C LEU A 539 9.36 -12.79 -22.82
N LEU A 540 10.04 -13.52 -21.94
CA LEU A 540 11.35 -14.11 -22.16
C LEU A 540 11.18 -15.60 -22.51
N HIS A 541 11.73 -16.00 -23.65
CA HIS A 541 11.69 -17.36 -24.14
C HIS A 541 13.04 -18.04 -23.89
N LEU A 542 13.02 -19.10 -23.08
CA LEU A 542 14.17 -19.90 -22.70
C LEU A 542 14.01 -21.33 -23.19
N LYS A 543 15.13 -21.98 -23.50
CA LYS A 543 15.21 -23.43 -23.67
C LYS A 543 16.19 -23.99 -22.67
N PHE A 544 15.73 -24.94 -21.87
CA PHE A 544 16.55 -25.60 -20.86
C PHE A 544 16.91 -27.00 -21.35
N ASP A 545 18.20 -27.37 -21.37
CA ASP A 545 18.62 -28.71 -21.78
C ASP A 545 19.43 -29.34 -20.64
N VAL A 546 18.99 -30.53 -20.19
CA VAL A 546 19.68 -31.30 -19.14
C VAL A 546 20.48 -32.41 -19.79
N SER A 547 21.77 -32.18 -19.99
CA SER A 547 22.64 -33.10 -20.73
C SER A 547 23.14 -34.31 -19.94
N SER A 548 23.06 -34.32 -18.59
CA SER A 548 23.65 -35.41 -17.77
C SER A 548 23.00 -35.68 -16.41
N LEU A 549 21.68 -35.87 -16.34
CA LEU A 549 21.01 -36.45 -15.16
C LEU A 549 20.83 -37.97 -15.38
N SER A 550 21.91 -38.74 -15.24
CA SER A 550 21.89 -40.21 -15.29
C SER A 550 21.82 -40.84 -13.90
#